data_AF-A0A7Y5FJG9-F1
#
_entry.id   AF-A0A7Y5FJG9-F1
#
_cell.length_a   1.000
_cell.length_b   1.000
_cell.length_c   1.000
_cell.angle_alpha   90.00
_cell.angle_beta   90.00
_cell.angle_gamma   90.00
#
_symmetry.space_group_name_H-M   'P 1'
#
loop_
_entity.id
_entity.type
_entity.pdbx_description
1 polymer ?
#
loop_
_entity_poly.entity_id
_entity_poly.type
_entity_poly.pdbx_seq_one_letter_code
_entity_poly.pdbx_strand_id
1 'polypeptide(L)'
;MKKPSKNDTRRIAIAILHYLRDHPQAKDSVTGIAQWWVGAERNAVEEALKVLLREGVMVKRRHLYQLAADRSVPHDLDLLEQALQQHDKTR
;
A
#
# COMPACT_ATOMS: atom_id res chain seq x y z
N MET A 1 -1.71 -6.75 -21.11
CA MET A 1 -1.33 -5.87 -19.99
C MET A 1 -0.10 -6.45 -19.30
N LYS A 2 0.97 -5.67 -19.10
CA LYS A 2 2.18 -6.14 -18.41
C LYS A 2 1.89 -6.24 -16.91
N LYS A 3 2.27 -7.36 -16.27
CA LYS A 3 2.24 -7.46 -14.81
C LYS A 3 3.33 -6.55 -14.23
N PRO A 4 3.05 -5.78 -13.17
CA PRO A 4 4.07 -4.96 -12.51
C PRO A 4 5.18 -5.86 -11.99
N SER A 5 6.43 -5.39 -12.02
CA SER A 5 7.52 -6.14 -11.42
C SER A 5 7.31 -6.20 -9.91
N LYS A 6 7.87 -7.23 -9.24
CA LYS A 6 7.78 -7.33 -7.76
C LYS A 6 8.32 -6.08 -7.07
N ASN A 7 9.35 -5.44 -7.65
CA ASN A 7 9.94 -4.22 -7.12
C ASN A 7 9.01 -3.02 -7.27
N ASP A 8 8.27 -2.91 -8.38
CA ASP A 8 7.30 -1.83 -8.58
C ASP A 8 6.12 -1.96 -7.61
N THR A 9 5.57 -3.16 -7.47
CA THR A 9 4.49 -3.45 -6.51
C THR A 9 4.88 -3.05 -5.09
N ARG A 10 6.12 -3.34 -4.70
CA ARG A 10 6.65 -3.04 -3.37
C ARG A 10 6.85 -1.54 -3.14
N ARG A 11 7.47 -0.84 -4.10
CA ARG A 11 7.64 0.63 -4.05
C ARG A 11 6.29 1.33 -3.95
N ILE A 12 5.30 0.88 -4.71
CA ILE A 12 3.94 1.42 -4.67
C ILE A 12 3.29 1.13 -3.32
N ALA A 13 3.45 -0.07 -2.76
CA ALA A 13 2.95 -0.39 -1.43
C ALA A 13 3.52 0.56 -0.36
N ILE A 14 4.84 0.78 -0.36
CA ILE A 14 5.49 1.73 0.57
C ILE A 14 4.95 3.15 0.38
N ALA A 15 4.80 3.62 -0.86
CA ALA A 15 4.24 4.95 -1.12
C ALA A 15 2.80 5.10 -0.61
N ILE A 16 1.96 4.06 -0.73
CA ILE A 16 0.61 4.06 -0.14
C ILE A 16 0.68 4.13 1.39
N LEU A 17 1.62 3.40 2.02
CA LEU A 17 1.80 3.44 3.48
C LEU A 17 2.24 4.82 3.97
N HIS A 18 3.18 5.46 3.29
CA HIS A 18 3.61 6.82 3.63
C HIS A 18 2.45 7.81 3.55
N TYR A 19 1.65 7.73 2.49
CA TYR A 19 0.46 8.57 2.36
C TYR A 19 -0.53 8.36 3.52
N LEU A 20 -0.79 7.10 3.90
CA LEU A 20 -1.70 6.79 5.01
C LEU A 20 -1.12 7.14 6.39
N ARG A 21 0.20 7.11 6.55
CA ARG A 21 0.86 7.57 7.78
C ARG A 21 0.59 9.07 7.99
N ASP A 22 0.69 9.85 6.92
CA ASP A 22 0.49 11.30 6.96
C ASP A 22 -1.02 11.67 6.94
N HIS A 23 -1.87 10.78 6.42
CA HIS A 23 -3.32 10.94 6.33
C HIS A 23 -4.10 9.68 6.80
N PRO A 24 -4.12 9.34 8.10
CA PRO A 24 -4.70 8.08 8.61
C PRO A 24 -6.19 7.89 8.34
N GLN A 25 -6.92 9.00 8.19
CA GLN A 25 -8.35 9.05 7.88
C GLN A 25 -8.65 8.91 6.38
N ALA A 26 -7.63 8.89 5.53
CA ALA A 26 -7.82 8.79 4.09
C ALA A 26 -8.44 7.46 3.71
N LYS A 27 -9.39 7.54 2.78
CA LYS A 27 -10.04 6.39 2.14
C LYS A 27 -10.30 6.73 0.70
N ASP A 28 -9.96 5.84 -0.21
CA ASP A 28 -10.20 6.08 -1.63
C ASP A 28 -10.34 4.77 -2.41
N SER A 29 -10.89 4.89 -3.61
CA SER A 29 -10.93 3.85 -4.62
C SER A 29 -9.54 3.56 -5.17
N VAL A 30 -9.38 2.41 -5.82
CA VAL A 30 -8.12 2.07 -6.52
C VAL A 30 -7.71 3.15 -7.52
N THR A 31 -8.68 3.74 -8.23
CA THR A 31 -8.42 4.80 -9.20
C THR A 31 -7.93 6.07 -8.51
N GLY A 32 -8.56 6.46 -7.40
CA GLY A 32 -8.15 7.64 -6.64
C GLY A 32 -6.77 7.45 -5.99
N ILE A 33 -6.47 6.27 -5.45
CA ILE A 33 -5.12 5.94 -4.94
C ILE A 33 -4.09 6.07 -6.06
N ALA A 34 -4.36 5.45 -7.21
CA ALA A 34 -3.48 5.49 -8.37
C ALA A 34 -3.18 6.91 -8.85
N GLN A 35 -4.20 7.75 -8.90
CA GLN A 35 -4.09 9.10 -9.43
C GLN A 35 -3.54 10.11 -8.41
N TRP A 36 -4.02 10.05 -7.17
CA TRP A 36 -3.84 11.14 -6.19
C TRP A 36 -2.81 10.82 -5.11
N TRP A 37 -2.60 9.54 -4.78
CA TRP A 37 -1.69 9.19 -3.68
C TRP A 37 -0.29 8.85 -4.19
N VAL A 38 -0.21 8.06 -5.26
CA VAL A 38 1.07 7.47 -5.70
C VAL A 38 1.47 7.74 -7.15
N GLY A 39 0.57 8.25 -7.99
CA GLY A 39 0.87 8.56 -9.40
C GLY A 39 1.34 7.33 -10.18
N ALA A 40 0.62 6.20 -10.08
CA ALA A 40 1.01 4.92 -10.66
C ALA A 40 -0.11 4.27 -11.47
N GLU A 41 0.25 3.30 -12.32
CA GLU A 41 -0.72 2.52 -13.10
C GLU A 41 -1.69 1.76 -12.18
N ARG A 42 -2.98 1.80 -12.51
CA ARG A 42 -4.04 1.15 -11.71
C ARG A 42 -3.72 -0.32 -11.41
N ASN A 43 -3.27 -1.09 -12.40
CA ASN A 43 -2.94 -2.51 -12.20
C ASN A 43 -1.79 -2.72 -11.20
N ALA A 44 -0.82 -1.80 -11.17
CA ALA A 44 0.30 -1.88 -10.24
C ALA A 44 -0.16 -1.55 -8.80
N VAL A 45 -1.07 -0.58 -8.68
CA VAL A 45 -1.76 -0.27 -7.41
C VAL A 45 -2.62 -1.42 -6.93
N GLU A 46 -3.34 -2.12 -7.81
CA GLU A 46 -4.12 -3.31 -7.43
C GLU A 46 -3.25 -4.40 -6.83
N GLU A 47 -2.07 -4.67 -7.41
CA GLU A 47 -1.12 -5.64 -6.85
C GLU A 47 -0.55 -5.19 -5.51
N ALA A 48 -0.24 -3.90 -5.36
CA ALA A 48 0.26 -3.34 -4.10
C ALA A 48 -0.80 -3.42 -2.99
N LEU A 49 -2.04 -3.06 -3.30
CA LEU A 49 -3.16 -3.15 -2.36
C LEU A 49 -3.43 -4.60 -1.94
N LYS A 50 -3.27 -5.60 -2.82
CA LYS A 50 -3.37 -7.01 -2.43
C LYS A 50 -2.32 -7.41 -1.39
N VAL A 51 -1.10 -6.89 -1.49
CA VAL A 51 -0.06 -7.11 -0.47
C VAL A 51 -0.51 -6.46 0.83
N LEU A 52 -0.86 -5.18 0.82
CA LEU A 52 -1.24 -4.45 2.04
C LEU A 52 -2.49 -5.00 2.74
N LEU A 53 -3.45 -5.53 1.98
CA LEU A 53 -4.62 -6.23 2.51
C LEU A 53 -4.24 -7.57 3.16
N ARG A 54 -3.32 -8.32 2.55
CA ARG A 54 -2.85 -9.61 3.09
C ARG A 54 -2.10 -9.42 4.41
N GLU A 55 -1.31 -8.35 4.52
CA GLU A 55 -0.58 -7.98 5.73
C GLU A 55 -1.50 -7.35 6.82
N GLY A 56 -2.80 -7.23 6.53
CA GLY A 56 -3.81 -6.72 7.47
C GLY A 56 -3.66 -5.23 7.80
N VAL A 57 -2.90 -4.48 6.99
CA VAL A 57 -2.61 -3.06 7.24
C VAL A 57 -3.74 -2.18 6.74
N MET A 58 -4.39 -2.62 5.66
CA MET A 58 -5.55 -1.97 5.10
C MET A 58 -6.77 -2.87 5.19
N VAL A 59 -7.93 -2.23 5.13
CA VAL A 59 -9.20 -2.92 4.91
C VAL A 59 -9.88 -2.36 3.66
N LYS A 60 -10.57 -3.24 2.94
CA LYS A 60 -11.44 -2.86 1.84
C LYS A 60 -12.89 -2.81 2.31
N ARG A 61 -13.54 -1.66 2.17
CA ARG A 61 -14.97 -1.47 2.44
C ARG A 61 -15.66 -1.09 1.13
N ARG A 62 -16.46 -2.00 0.57
CA ARG A 62 -17.01 -1.89 -0.80
C ARG A 62 -15.89 -1.70 -1.84
N HIS A 63 -15.73 -0.49 -2.37
CA HIS A 63 -14.70 -0.13 -3.36
C HIS A 63 -13.62 0.79 -2.79
N LEU A 64 -13.69 1.14 -1.50
CA LEU A 64 -12.74 2.03 -0.84
C LEU A 64 -11.73 1.25 -0.02
N TYR A 65 -10.49 1.69 -0.06
CA TYR A 65 -9.37 1.18 0.71
C TYR A 65 -8.97 2.23 1.74
N GLN A 66 -8.78 1.80 2.98
CA GLN A 66 -8.43 2.65 4.11
C GLN A 66 -7.57 1.88 5.11
N LEU A 67 -6.93 2.58 6.04
CA LEU A 67 -6.17 1.96 7.13
C LEU A 67 -7.08 1.06 8.00
N ALA A 68 -6.55 -0.06 8.48
CA ALA A 68 -7.25 -0.90 9.43
C ALA A 68 -7.38 -0.19 10.79
N ALA A 69 -8.59 -0.17 11.38
CA ALA A 69 -8.86 0.58 12.61
C ALA A 69 -8.02 0.15 13.83
N ASP A 70 -7.58 -1.12 13.85
CA ASP A 70 -6.73 -1.69 14.91
C ASP A 70 -5.24 -1.31 14.74
N ARG A 71 -4.85 -0.90 13.52
CA ARG A 71 -3.51 -0.37 13.22
C ARG A 71 -3.50 1.13 13.49
N SER A 72 -3.64 1.49 14.76
CA SER A 72 -3.24 2.82 15.22
C SER A 72 -1.72 2.78 15.46
N VAL A 73 -0.98 3.77 14.95
CA VAL A 73 0.43 4.13 15.27
C VAL A 73 1.42 3.95 14.09
N PRO A 74 2.31 4.95 13.84
CA PRO A 74 3.43 4.88 12.89
C PRO A 74 4.32 3.63 12.98
N HIS A 75 4.47 3.03 14.17
CA HIS A 75 5.39 1.94 14.44
C HIS A 75 5.12 0.67 13.63
N ASP A 76 3.84 0.32 13.45
CA ASP A 76 3.44 -0.85 12.66
C ASP A 76 3.70 -0.67 11.17
N LEU A 77 3.55 0.57 10.68
CA LEU A 77 3.84 0.92 9.30
C LEU A 77 5.35 0.90 9.05
N ASP A 78 6.15 1.36 10.02
CA ASP A 78 7.61 1.35 9.92
C ASP A 78 8.17 -0.09 9.90
N LEU A 79 7.65 -0.99 10.73
CA LEU A 79 8.03 -2.41 10.71
C LEU A 79 7.67 -3.09 9.39
N LEU A 80 6.49 -2.76 8.85
CA LEU A 80 6.07 -3.30 7.56
C LEU A 80 6.90 -2.71 6.41
N GLU A 81 7.19 -1.42 6.44
CA GLU A 81 8.10 -0.80 5.48
C GLU A 81 9.46 -1.49 5.52
N GLN A 82 10.02 -1.75 6.70
CA GLN A 82 11.28 -2.48 6.85
C GLN A 82 11.20 -3.90 6.29
N ALA A 83 10.13 -4.66 6.56
CA ALA A 83 9.90 -5.97 5.95
C ALA A 83 9.79 -5.87 4.41
N LEU A 84 9.04 -4.87 3.94
CA LEU A 84 8.96 -4.45 2.55
C LEU A 84 10.21 -3.72 2.05
N GLN A 85 11.32 -3.68 2.78
CA GLN A 85 12.63 -3.29 2.26
C GLN A 85 13.65 -4.44 2.35
N GLN A 86 13.60 -5.30 3.36
CA GLN A 86 14.59 -6.35 3.59
C GLN A 86 14.56 -7.53 2.59
N HIS A 87 13.41 -7.91 2.04
CA HIS A 87 13.31 -8.90 0.95
C HIS A 87 14.01 -8.51 -0.38
N ASP A 88 14.66 -7.33 -0.48
CA ASP A 88 15.52 -6.97 -1.63
C ASP A 88 16.93 -7.56 -1.51
N LYS A 89 17.41 -7.82 -0.28
CA LYS A 89 18.84 -8.06 -0.01
C LYS A 89 19.29 -9.51 -0.19
N THR A 90 18.40 -10.43 -0.57
CA THR A 90 18.72 -11.87 -0.68
C THR A 90 18.86 -12.35 -2.13
N ARG A 91 19.31 -11.49 -3.04
CA ARG A 91 19.58 -11.88 -4.42
C ARG A 91 20.93 -11.38 -4.92
#